data_AF-A0A2V9S0G4-F1
#
_entry.id   AF-A0A2V9S0G4-F1
#
_cell.length_a   1.000
_cell.length_b   1.000
_cell.length_c   1.000
_cell.angle_alpha   90.00
_cell.angle_beta   90.00
_cell.angle_gamma   90.00
#
_symmetry.space_group_name_H-M   'P 1'
#
loop_
_entity.id
_entity.type
_entity.pdbx_description
1 polymer ?
#
loop_
_entity_poly.entity_id
_entity_poly.type
_entity_poly.pdbx_seq_one_letter_code
_entity_poly.pdbx_strand_id
1 'polypeptide(L)'
;MLVNFDPGFRVSWQSALGGFAGSLLQNNMRRWSGDHIVDPESVPGILFVNRMLRHNQARIIDIAPTILKHLNVPAPSGMEGASLLDG
;
A
#
# COMPACT_ATOMS: atom_id res chain seq x y z
N MET A 1 -14.37 -9.76 6.06
CA MET A 1 -14.69 -8.59 6.91
C MET A 1 -13.47 -7.70 6.91
N LEU A 2 -13.51 -6.56 6.23
CA LEU A 2 -12.45 -5.55 6.28
C LEU A 2 -12.97 -4.42 7.17
N VAL A 3 -12.41 -4.28 8.37
CA VAL A 3 -12.65 -3.09 9.21
C VAL A 3 -11.61 -2.09 8.76
N ASN A 4 -12.02 -1.01 8.09
CA ASN A 4 -11.11 0.08 7.80
C ASN A 4 -10.90 0.86 9.10
N PHE A 5 -9.64 1.18 9.42
CA PHE A 5 -9.29 1.92 10.64
C PHE A 5 -8.95 3.35 10.24
N ASP A 6 -9.62 4.31 10.88
CA ASP A 6 -9.27 5.72 10.74
C ASP A 6 -7.83 5.97 11.28
N PRO A 7 -7.07 6.93 10.72
CA PRO A 7 -5.74 7.26 11.22
C PRO A 7 -5.68 7.38 12.75
N GLY A 8 -4.73 6.66 13.36
CA GLY A 8 -4.58 6.58 14.82
C GLY A 8 -5.21 5.32 15.45
N PHE A 9 -5.99 4.56 14.70
CA PHE A 9 -6.49 3.25 15.11
C PHE A 9 -5.80 2.12 14.32
N ARG A 10 -5.69 0.94 14.95
CA ARG A 10 -5.13 -0.27 14.35
C ARG A 10 -5.75 -1.51 14.95
N VAL A 11 -5.64 -2.64 14.24
CA VAL A 11 -6.01 -3.94 14.79
C VAL A 11 -5.16 -4.27 16.02
N SER A 12 -5.81 -4.84 17.04
CA SER A 12 -5.13 -5.32 18.24
C SER A 12 -4.17 -6.47 17.89
N TRP A 13 -3.00 -6.47 18.52
CA TRP A 13 -2.06 -7.59 18.40
C TRP A 13 -2.65 -8.91 18.89
N GLN A 14 -3.44 -8.88 19.96
CA GLN A 14 -4.12 -10.08 20.46
C GLN A 14 -5.04 -10.66 19.38
N SER A 15 -5.75 -9.81 18.64
CA SER A 15 -6.62 -10.23 17.53
C SER A 15 -5.82 -10.85 16.38
N ALA A 16 -4.66 -10.30 16.04
CA ALA A 16 -3.77 -10.89 15.02
C ALA A 16 -3.26 -12.29 15.40
N LEU A 17 -3.16 -12.59 16.70
CA LEU A 17 -2.81 -13.91 17.22
C LEU A 17 -4.02 -14.86 17.40
N GLY A 18 -5.22 -14.46 16.97
CA GLY A 18 -6.45 -15.23 17.15
C GLY A 18 -7.09 -15.10 18.54
N GLY A 19 -6.58 -14.20 19.37
CA GLY A 19 -7.17 -13.86 20.67
C GLY A 19 -8.33 -12.87 20.54
N PHE A 20 -9.20 -12.87 21.55
CA PHE A 20 -10.32 -11.93 21.66
C PHE A 20 -10.03 -10.92 22.77
N ALA A 21 -10.15 -9.62 22.46
CA ALA A 21 -9.97 -8.57 23.45
C ALA A 21 -11.21 -8.50 24.36
N GLY A 22 -10.99 -8.23 25.65
CA GLY A 22 -12.08 -7.99 26.63
C GLY A 22 -12.69 -6.59 26.53
N SER A 23 -12.07 -5.68 25.78
CA SER A 23 -12.57 -4.33 25.50
C SER A 23 -12.50 -4.01 24.01
N LEU A 24 -13.38 -3.12 23.55
CA LEU A 24 -13.45 -2.70 22.14
C LEU A 24 -12.24 -1.85 21.73
N LEU A 25 -11.77 -0.98 22.64
CA LEU A 25 -10.62 -0.11 22.44
C LEU A 25 -9.65 -0.26 23.61
N GLN A 26 -8.36 -0.06 23.33
CA GLN A 26 -7.29 -0.04 24.32
C GLN A 26 -6.16 0.87 23.85
N ASN A 27 -5.51 1.54 24.81
CA ASN A 27 -4.34 2.36 24.51
C ASN A 27 -3.15 1.48 24.16
N ASN A 28 -2.51 1.75 23.02
CA ASN A 28 -1.23 1.14 22.70
C ASN A 28 -0.09 1.95 23.32
N MET A 29 0.42 1.47 24.47
CA MET A 29 1.53 2.13 25.17
C MET A 29 2.92 1.71 24.66
N ARG A 30 3.00 0.86 23.62
CA ARG A 30 4.27 0.43 23.04
C ARG A 30 4.80 1.50 22.06
N ARG A 31 6.13 1.53 21.87
CA ARG A 31 6.73 2.34 20.80
C ARG A 31 6.17 1.88 19.45
N TRP A 32 5.71 2.84 18.65
CA TRP A 32 5.20 2.57 17.33
C TRP A 32 6.35 2.48 16.31
N SER A 33 6.29 1.48 15.43
CA SER A 33 7.28 1.25 14.36
C SER A 33 6.62 0.96 13.01
N GLY A 34 5.30 1.18 12.90
CA GLY A 34 4.52 0.88 11.70
C GLY A 34 3.34 -0.06 11.94
N ASP A 35 2.51 -0.16 10.91
CA ASP A 35 1.28 -0.96 10.86
C ASP A 35 1.12 -1.65 9.50
N HIS A 36 0.32 -2.70 9.48
CA HIS A 36 -0.09 -3.41 8.27
C HIS A 36 -1.59 -3.17 8.05
N ILE A 37 -2.04 -3.11 6.79
CA ILE A 37 -3.46 -2.93 6.42
C ILE A 37 -3.98 -1.57 6.87
N VAL A 38 -3.53 -0.52 6.17
CA VAL A 38 -4.02 0.86 6.32
C VAL A 38 -4.68 1.26 5.01
N ASP A 39 -5.70 2.11 5.09
CA ASP A 39 -6.27 2.75 3.91
C ASP A 39 -5.16 3.46 3.11
N PRO A 40 -4.91 3.09 1.84
CA PRO A 40 -3.86 3.72 1.04
C PRO A 40 -4.06 5.23 0.87
N GLU A 41 -5.30 5.75 0.97
CA GLU A 41 -5.55 7.20 0.92
C GLU A 41 -5.03 7.91 2.18
N SER A 42 -4.97 7.21 3.32
CA SER A 42 -4.44 7.75 4.58
C SER A 42 -2.91 7.76 4.65
N VAL A 43 -2.25 6.98 3.79
CA VAL A 43 -0.78 6.85 3.74
C VAL A 43 -0.28 6.90 2.29
N PRO A 44 -0.37 8.05 1.61
CA PRO A 44 0.03 8.17 0.21
C PRO A 44 1.53 7.86 0.02
N GLY A 45 1.83 7.03 -0.96
CA GLY A 45 3.20 6.70 -1.35
C GLY A 45 3.91 7.82 -2.12
N ILE A 46 5.24 7.77 -2.16
CA ILE A 46 6.07 8.67 -2.96
C ILE A 46 6.87 7.83 -3.96
N LEU A 47 6.81 8.21 -5.24
CA LEU A 47 7.64 7.64 -6.30
C LEU A 47 8.73 8.63 -6.71
N PHE A 48 9.99 8.29 -6.42
CA PHE A 48 11.14 9.03 -6.92
C PHE A 48 11.59 8.46 -8.26
N VAL A 49 11.70 9.33 -9.27
CA VAL A 49 12.09 8.95 -10.63
C VAL A 49 12.90 10.08 -11.26
N ASN A 50 13.92 9.74 -12.04
CA ASN A 50 14.76 10.69 -12.78
C ASN A 50 14.41 10.75 -14.28
N ARG A 51 13.18 10.35 -14.62
CA ARG A 51 12.64 10.26 -15.98
C ARG A 51 11.25 10.88 -15.98
N MET A 52 10.83 11.39 -17.14
CA MET A 52 9.48 11.90 -17.32
C MET A 52 8.47 10.75 -17.26
N LEU A 53 7.37 10.98 -16.54
CA LEU A 53 6.21 10.09 -16.49
C LEU A 53 5.02 10.74 -17.20
N ARG A 54 4.08 9.91 -17.66
CA ARG A 54 2.83 10.33 -18.32
C ARG A 54 1.94 11.21 -17.45
N HIS A 55 1.94 10.96 -16.15
CA HIS A 55 1.16 11.69 -15.15
C HIS A 55 1.75 11.49 -13.74
N ASN A 56 1.29 12.30 -12.79
CA ASN A 56 1.68 12.24 -11.37
C ASN A 56 0.74 11.39 -10.50
N GLN A 57 -0.24 10.71 -11.10
CA GLN A 57 -1.21 9.84 -10.40
C GLN A 57 -0.79 8.35 -10.44
N ALA A 58 0.38 8.02 -9.91
CA ALA A 58 0.87 6.64 -9.90
C ALA A 58 0.09 5.76 -8.92
N ARG A 59 -0.35 4.57 -9.35
CA ARG A 59 -0.90 3.54 -8.46
C ARG A 59 0.15 2.45 -8.23
N ILE A 60 0.04 1.75 -7.10
CA ILE A 60 1.00 0.68 -6.78
C ILE A 60 1.04 -0.42 -7.86
N ILE A 61 -0.10 -0.71 -8.48
CA ILE A 61 -0.21 -1.70 -9.55
C ILE A 61 0.47 -1.26 -10.86
N ASP A 62 0.72 0.03 -11.05
CA ASP A 62 1.38 0.57 -12.23
C ASP A 62 2.92 0.37 -12.17
N ILE A 63 3.47 0.08 -10.98
CA ILE A 63 4.92 -0.01 -10.77
C ILE A 63 5.53 -1.21 -11.52
N ALA A 64 4.90 -2.38 -11.43
CA ALA A 64 5.39 -3.58 -12.13
C ALA A 64 5.45 -3.41 -13.67
N PRO A 65 4.36 -3.02 -14.37
CA PRO A 65 4.44 -2.79 -15.82
C PRO A 65 5.36 -1.61 -16.19
N THR A 66 5.54 -0.63 -15.29
CA THR A 66 6.53 0.45 -15.48
C THR A 66 7.96 -0.07 -15.50
N ILE A 67 8.33 -0.92 -14.53
CA ILE A 67 9.65 -1.54 -14.44
C ILE A 67 9.90 -2.46 -15.64
N LEU A 68 8.93 -3.31 -16.00
CA LEU A 68 9.07 -4.24 -17.13
C LEU A 68 9.31 -3.49 -18.45
N LYS A 69 8.54 -2.42 -18.69
CA LYS A 69 8.76 -1.55 -19.84
C LYS A 69 10.15 -0.92 -19.83
N HIS A 70 10.59 -0.40 -18.69
CA HIS A 70 11.93 0.19 -18.56
C HIS A 70 13.05 -0.81 -18.92
N LEU A 71 12.85 -2.08 -18.59
CA LEU A 71 13.78 -3.17 -18.87
C LEU A 71 13.61 -3.79 -20.27
N ASN A 72 12.70 -3.27 -21.10
CA ASN A 72 12.32 -3.84 -22.40
C ASN A 72 11.83 -5.30 -22.31
N VAL A 73 11.13 -5.64 -21.22
CA VAL A 73 10.50 -6.95 -21.01
C VAL A 73 9.00 -6.85 -21.27
N PRO A 74 8.39 -7.77 -22.06
CA PRO A 74 6.95 -7.79 -22.26
C PRO A 74 6.18 -7.96 -20.94
N ALA A 75 5.19 -7.10 -20.72
CA ALA A 75 4.29 -7.24 -19.57
C ALA A 75 3.30 -8.40 -19.81
N PRO A 76 3.10 -9.31 -18.83
CA PRO A 76 2.05 -10.31 -18.90
C PRO A 76 0.65 -9.68 -19.03
N SER A 77 -0.23 -10.31 -19.80
CA SER A 77 -1.58 -9.80 -20.08
C SER A 77 -2.50 -9.69 -18.85
N GLY A 78 -2.20 -10.40 -17.77
CA GLY A 78 -2.98 -10.36 -16.53
C GLY A 78 -2.69 -9.16 -15.62
N MET A 79 -1.78 -8.26 -16.00
CA MET A 79 -1.52 -7.04 -15.22
C MET A 79 -2.63 -6.02 -15.45
N GLU A 80 -3.28 -5.58 -14.37
CA GLU A 80 -4.31 -4.52 -14.40
C GLU A 80 -3.71 -3.10 -14.46
N GLY A 81 -2.47 -2.94 -13.98
CA GLY A 81 -1.74 -1.69 -14.03
C GLY A 81 -1.23 -1.37 -15.43
N ALA A 82 -0.86 -0.10 -15.65
CA ALA A 82 -0.27 0.36 -16.89
C ALA A 82 1.08 1.01 -16.64
N SER A 83 1.98 0.93 -17.63
CA SER A 83 3.26 1.61 -17.52
C SER A 83 3.08 3.13 -17.51
N LEU A 84 3.78 3.79 -16.57
CA LEU A 84 3.82 5.24 -16.40
C LEU A 84 4.81 5.92 -17.36
N LEU A 85 5.66 5.14 -18.05
CA LEU A 85 6.62 5.65 -19.03
C LEU A 85 6.00 5.76 -20.42
N ASP A 86 6.47 6.71 -21.22
CA ASP A 86 6.18 6.79 -22.65
C ASP A 86 6.93 5.75 -23.49
N GLY A 87 6.54 5.62 -24.76
CA GLY A 87 7.10 4.64 -25.72
C GLY A 87 6.61 3.24 -25.49
#